data_AF-A0A815KJ08-F1
#
_entry.id   AF-A0A815KJ08-F1
#
_cell.length_a   1.000
_cell.length_b   1.000
_cell.length_c   1.000
_cell.angle_alpha   90.00
_cell.angle_beta   90.00
_cell.angle_gamma   90.00
#
_symmetry.space_group_name_H-M   'P 1'
#
loop_
_entity.id
_entity.type
_entity.pdbx_description
1 polymer ?
#
loop_
_entity_poly.entity_id
_entity_poly.type
_entity_poly.pdbx_seq_one_letter_code
_entity_poly.pdbx_strand_id
1 'polypeptide(L)' 'MPVNTDDRDAQRAIDYMSGARYKGDYKNGKRDGSGKLILNNGSFYEGQFVDNEKHGFGTYKWSNGSIYEGQFEYD' A
#
# COMPACT_ATOMS: atom_id res chain seq x y z
N MET A 1 -6.07 29.08 -13.96
CA MET A 1 -5.17 28.27 -14.81
C MET A 1 -5.75 26.86 -14.88
N PRO A 2 -6.13 26.33 -16.05
CA PRO A 2 -6.73 25.01 -16.14
C PRO A 2 -5.63 23.96 -16.33
N VAL A 3 -5.56 22.97 -15.44
CA VAL A 3 -4.84 21.72 -15.72
C VAL A 3 -5.87 20.69 -16.15
N ASN A 4 -6.09 20.63 -17.47
CA ASN A 4 -6.62 19.45 -18.13
C ASN A 4 -5.63 18.29 -17.88
N THR A 5 -6.15 17.12 -17.55
CA THR A 5 -6.27 15.98 -18.47
C THR A 5 -6.41 14.72 -17.61
N ASP A 6 -7.58 14.12 -17.74
CA ASP A 6 -7.86 12.70 -17.53
C ASP A 6 -6.67 11.84 -17.98
N ASP A 7 -5.87 11.37 -17.03
CA ASP A 7 -4.82 10.40 -17.32
C ASP A 7 -4.58 9.56 -16.06
N ARG A 8 -5.05 8.31 -16.17
CA ARG A 8 -4.74 7.13 -15.34
C ARG A 8 -5.70 6.89 -14.17
N ASP A 9 -6.88 6.41 -14.57
CA ASP A 9 -7.67 5.36 -13.92
C ASP A 9 -6.84 4.09 -13.61
N ALA A 10 -5.72 4.24 -12.91
CA ALA A 10 -4.86 3.14 -12.48
C ALA A 10 -4.95 3.02 -10.96
N GLN A 11 -5.99 2.30 -10.51
CA GLN A 11 -6.00 1.55 -9.25
C GLN A 11 -5.63 2.36 -8.00
N ARG A 12 -6.34 3.47 -7.76
CA ARG A 12 -6.21 4.25 -6.51
C ARG A 12 -7.37 3.90 -5.59
N ALA A 13 -7.34 2.76 -4.90
CA ALA A 13 -8.20 2.59 -3.73
C ALA A 13 -7.58 3.38 -2.57
N ILE A 14 -7.92 4.66 -2.54
CA ILE A 14 -7.58 5.56 -1.43
C ILE A 14 -8.60 5.25 -0.34
N ASP A 15 -8.15 4.59 0.73
CA ASP A 15 -9.00 4.38 1.89
C ASP A 15 -9.05 5.69 2.69
N TYR A 16 -10.00 6.55 2.30
CA TYR A 16 -10.14 7.91 2.82
C TYR A 16 -10.47 7.96 4.32
N MET A 17 -10.86 6.85 4.95
CA MET A 17 -11.12 6.81 6.39
C MET A 17 -9.83 6.91 7.24
N SER A 18 -8.66 6.55 6.70
CA SER A 18 -7.39 6.60 7.45
C SER A 18 -6.35 7.58 6.87
N GLY A 19 -6.60 8.13 5.67
CA GLY A 19 -5.61 8.94 4.94
C GLY A 19 -4.41 8.13 4.43
N ALA A 20 -4.49 6.81 4.48
CA ALA A 20 -3.48 5.90 3.94
C ALA A 20 -3.76 5.64 2.45
N ARG A 21 -2.71 5.66 1.63
CA ARG A 21 -2.76 5.39 0.20
C ARG A 21 -2.16 4.02 -0.07
N TYR A 22 -2.96 3.09 -0.54
CA TYR A 22 -2.46 1.84 -1.07
C TYR A 22 -2.26 1.94 -2.58
N LYS A 23 -1.18 1.37 -3.08
CA LYS A 23 -0.90 1.19 -4.50
C LYS A 23 -0.39 -0.22 -4.73
N GLY A 24 -1.17 -1.07 -5.37
CA GLY A 24 -0.80 -2.45 -5.63
C GLY A 24 -1.93 -3.20 -6.28
N ASP A 25 -1.72 -4.50 -6.42
CA ASP A 25 -2.71 -5.39 -7.00
C ASP A 25 -3.88 -5.65 -6.04
N TYR A 26 -5.07 -5.67 -6.63
CA TYR A 26 -6.29 -6.06 -5.95
C TYR A 26 -6.87 -7.27 -6.67
N LYS A 27 -7.12 -8.33 -5.91
CA LYS A 27 -7.83 -9.51 -6.41
C LYS A 27 -9.15 -9.61 -5.67
N ASN A 28 -10.23 -9.67 -6.45
CA ASN A 28 -11.58 -9.83 -5.90
C ASN A 28 -12.00 -8.74 -4.89
N GLY A 29 -11.51 -7.50 -5.08
CA GLY A 29 -11.78 -6.38 -4.17
C GLY A 29 -10.96 -6.39 -2.87
N LYS A 30 -10.02 -7.33 -2.71
CA LYS A 30 -9.07 -7.38 -1.59
C LYS A 30 -7.65 -7.14 -2.10
N ARG A 31 -6.78 -6.58 -1.25
CA ARG A 31 -5.35 -6.43 -1.58
C ARG A 31 -4.72 -7.81 -1.63
N ASP A 32 -4.22 -8.18 -2.79
CA ASP A 32 -3.68 -9.52 -3.05
C ASP A 32 -2.62 -9.39 -4.13
N GLY A 33 -1.41 -9.90 -3.86
CA GLY A 33 -0.23 -9.66 -4.68
C GLY A 33 0.69 -8.61 -4.07
N SER A 34 1.55 -8.00 -4.88
CA SER A 34 2.54 -7.05 -4.38
C SER A 34 1.95 -5.64 -4.33
N GLY A 35 2.20 -4.93 -3.24
CA GLY A 35 1.68 -3.58 -3.08
C GLY A 35 2.52 -2.71 -2.16
N LYS A 36 2.22 -1.41 -2.21
CA LYS A 36 2.80 -0.37 -1.39
C LYS A 36 1.69 0.38 -0.65
N LEU A 37 1.64 0.21 0.66
CA LEU A 37 0.75 0.94 1.56
C LEU A 37 1.51 2.11 2.18
N ILE A 38 1.15 3.34 1.81
CA ILE A 38 1.67 4.57 2.39
C ILE A 38 0.69 5.05 3.46
N LEU A 39 1.15 5.17 4.70
CA LEU A 39 0.35 5.64 5.83
C LEU A 39 0.41 7.17 5.92
N ASN A 40 -0.60 7.79 6.55
CA ASN A 40 -0.64 9.26 6.68
C ASN A 40 0.55 9.81 7.49
N ASN A 41 1.10 9.00 8.39
CA ASN A 41 2.19 9.38 9.27
C ASN A 41 3.54 9.47 8.53
N GLY A 42 3.58 9.17 7.22
CA GLY A 42 4.79 9.13 6.40
C GLY A 42 5.49 7.76 6.39
N SER A 43 5.02 6.81 7.18
CA SER A 43 5.46 5.42 7.11
C SER A 43 4.92 4.78 5.83
N PHE A 44 5.63 3.81 5.28
CA PHE A 44 5.08 2.99 4.21
C PHE A 44 5.49 1.53 4.38
N TYR A 45 4.64 0.64 3.91
CA TYR A 45 4.93 -0.77 3.75
C TYR A 45 4.95 -1.10 2.27
N GLU A 46 5.92 -1.87 1.82
CA GLU A 46 6.02 -2.39 0.46
C GLU A 46 6.27 -3.89 0.55
N GLY A 47 5.40 -4.72 0.00
CA GLY A 47 5.54 -6.16 0.14
C GLY A 47 4.36 -6.90 -0.42
N GLN A 48 4.31 -8.20 -0.16
CA GLN A 48 3.16 -9.01 -0.57
C GLN A 48 1.99 -8.81 0.38
N PHE A 49 0.80 -8.89 -0.20
CA PHE A 49 -0.49 -8.84 0.47
C PHE A 49 -1.29 -10.05 0.04
N VAL A 50 -2.05 -10.61 0.96
CA VAL A 50 -3.02 -11.69 0.70
C VAL A 50 -4.24 -11.37 1.55
N ASP A 51 -5.43 -11.36 0.94
CA ASP A 51 -6.69 -11.08 1.65
C ASP A 51 -6.77 -9.76 2.44
N ASN A 52 -6.12 -8.67 1.98
CA ASN A 52 -5.91 -7.41 2.72
C ASN A 52 -4.84 -7.42 3.83
N GLU A 53 -4.23 -8.57 4.09
CA GLU A 53 -3.22 -8.73 5.12
C GLU A 53 -1.82 -8.75 4.52
N LYS A 54 -0.82 -8.38 5.32
CA LYS A 54 0.58 -8.36 4.91
C LYS A 54 1.09 -9.79 4.98
N HIS A 55 1.57 -10.31 3.85
CA HIS A 55 2.05 -11.67 3.76
C HIS A 55 3.43 -11.71 3.10
N GLY A 56 4.14 -12.84 3.21
CA GLY A 56 5.42 -13.07 2.54
C GLY A 56 6.49 -12.07 2.95
N PHE A 57 7.46 -11.79 2.06
CA PHE A 57 8.49 -10.80 2.34
C PHE A 57 8.00 -9.37 2.07
N GLY A 58 8.38 -8.45 2.93
CA GLY A 58 8.08 -7.04 2.78
C GLY A 58 9.09 -6.13 3.47
N THR A 59 8.97 -4.85 3.17
CA THR A 59 9.75 -3.74 3.68
C THR A 59 8.80 -2.75 4.34
N TYR A 60 8.86 -2.62 5.66
CA TYR A 60 8.16 -1.58 6.39
C TYR A 60 9.13 -0.46 6.75
N LYS A 61 8.89 0.75 6.24
CA LYS A 61 9.59 1.96 6.63
C LYS A 61 8.73 2.78 7.56
N TRP A 62 9.23 3.06 8.76
CA TRP A 62 8.61 3.99 9.69
C TRP A 62 8.97 5.44 9.35
N SER A 63 8.11 6.36 9.78
CA SER A 63 8.33 7.80 9.64
C SER A 63 9.54 8.33 10.39
N ASN A 64 10.05 7.60 11.39
CA ASN A 64 11.32 7.92 12.07
C ASN A 64 12.57 7.59 11.23
N GLY A 65 12.42 6.95 10.06
CA GLY A 65 13.52 6.52 9.20
C GLY A 65 13.99 5.07 9.41
N SER A 66 13.50 4.38 10.44
CA SER A 66 13.70 2.94 10.61
C SER A 66 13.09 2.18 9.44
N ILE A 67 13.76 1.12 9.03
CA ILE A 67 13.33 0.21 7.97
C ILE A 67 13.40 -1.19 8.56
N TYR A 68 12.37 -1.99 8.31
CA TYR A 68 12.32 -3.39 8.63
C TYR A 68 12.05 -4.17 7.36
N GLU A 69 12.94 -5.09 7.04
CA GLU A 69 12.84 -5.99 5.91
C GLU A 69 12.81 -7.41 6.46
N GLY A 70 11.73 -8.13 6.17
CA GLY A 70 11.53 -9.45 6.74
C GLY A 70 10.28 -10.13 6.20
N GLN A 71 10.01 -11.33 6.70
CA GLN A 71 8.74 -12.00 6.44
C GLN A 71 7.66 -11.46 7.35
N PHE A 72 6.57 -11.05 6.73
CA PHE A 72 5.30 -10.76 7.35
C PHE A 72 4.45 -12.01 7.17
N GLU A 73 4.28 -12.77 8.23
CA GLU A 73 3.35 -13.89 8.26
C GLU A 73 2.23 -13.46 9.21
N TYR A 74 1.05 -13.17 8.66
CA TYR A 74 -0.19 -13.09 9.43
C TYR A 74 -0.86 -14.46 9.34
N ASP A 75 -1.25 -15.01 10.50
CA ASP A 75 -2.08 -16.21 10.66
C ASP A 75 -3.56 -15.82 10.73
#